data_AF-A0A9X8VBA4-F1
#
_entry.id   AF-A0A9X8VBA4-F1
#
_cell.length_a   1.000
_cell.length_b   1.000
_cell.length_c   1.000
_cell.angle_alpha   90.00
_cell.angle_beta   90.00
_cell.angle_gamma   90.00
#
_symmetry.space_group_name_H-M   'P 1'
#
loop_
_entity.id
_entity.type
_entity.pdbx_description
1 polymer ?
#
loop_
_entity_poly.entity_id
_entity_poly.type
_entity_poly.pdbx_seq_one_letter_code
_entity_poly.pdbx_strand_id
1 'polypeptide(L)'
;GAGRALARVQQAAEVLKNWGIASEIWSCPSYTRLAQDAELADMQRQDTGGECHLKTCLGAGNAPVVAVTDYSHLIASQLKRFIP
;
A
#
# COMPACT_ATOMS: atom_id res chain seq x y z
N GLY A 1 6.12 -2.95 -1.06
CA GLY A 1 6.38 -4.21 -1.80
C GLY A 1 6.19 -5.41 -0.90
N ALA A 2 6.08 -6.61 -1.47
CA ALA A 2 5.90 -7.87 -0.71
C ALA A 2 6.98 -8.91 -1.03
N GLY A 3 7.36 -9.69 -0.01
CA GLY A 3 8.31 -10.79 -0.15
C GLY A 3 9.62 -10.37 -0.82
N ARG A 4 10.10 -11.17 -1.78
CA ARG A 4 11.35 -10.91 -2.52
C ARG A 4 11.29 -9.65 -3.38
N ALA A 5 10.10 -9.23 -3.81
CA ALA A 5 9.94 -8.01 -4.60
C ALA A 5 10.33 -6.74 -3.82
N LEU A 6 10.36 -6.78 -2.49
CA LEU A 6 10.76 -5.62 -1.67
C LEU A 6 12.19 -5.15 -1.97
N ALA A 7 13.12 -6.08 -2.21
CA ALA A 7 14.50 -5.74 -2.59
C ALA A 7 14.55 -4.94 -3.91
N ARG A 8 13.70 -5.28 -4.89
CA ARG A 8 13.56 -4.52 -6.13
C ARG A 8 12.98 -3.12 -5.91
N VAL A 9 12.01 -2.99 -4.99
CA VAL A 9 11.44 -1.68 -4.62
C VAL A 9 12.51 -0.78 -3.99
N GLN A 10 13.37 -1.33 -3.13
CA GLN A 10 14.47 -0.57 -2.52
C GLN A 10 15.47 -0.08 -3.58
N GLN A 11 15.83 -0.92 -4.56
CA GLN A 11 16.67 -0.50 -5.67
C GLN A 11 16.01 0.58 -6.53
N ALA A 12 14.71 0.45 -6.81
CA ALA A 12 13.97 1.47 -7.56
C ALA A 12 13.91 2.82 -6.81
N ALA A 13 13.80 2.80 -5.49
CA ALA A 13 13.84 4.02 -4.68
C ALA A 13 15.19 4.76 -4.79
N GLU A 14 16.32 4.05 -4.86
CA GLU A 14 17.63 4.68 -5.10
C GLU A 14 17.72 5.33 -6.49
N VAL A 15 17.11 4.70 -7.51
CA VAL A 15 17.00 5.31 -8.85
C VAL A 15 16.15 6.58 -8.82
N LEU A 16 14.99 6.54 -8.15
CA LEU A 16 14.11 7.70 -8.00
C LEU A 16 14.81 8.85 -7.26
N LYS A 17 15.59 8.53 -6.23
CA LYS A 17 16.39 9.51 -5.49
C LYS A 17 17.42 10.21 -6.39
N ASN A 18 18.07 9.49 -7.30
CA ASN A 18 19.00 10.09 -8.28
C ASN A 18 18.30 11.05 -9.25
N TRP A 19 16.99 10.90 -9.44
CA TRP A 19 16.16 11.82 -10.22
C TRP A 19 15.56 12.96 -9.37
N GLY A 20 15.93 13.06 -8.09
CA GLY A 20 15.39 14.06 -7.18
C GLY A 20 13.95 13.78 -6.71
N ILE A 21 13.46 12.56 -6.91
CA ILE A 21 12.12 12.14 -6.49
C ILE A 21 12.23 11.45 -5.13
N ALA A 22 11.62 12.05 -4.10
CA ALA A 22 11.50 11.42 -2.79
C ALA A 22 10.47 10.29 -2.83
N SER A 23 10.75 9.18 -2.14
CA SER A 23 9.85 8.03 -2.08
C SER A 23 9.89 7.38 -0.70
N GLU A 24 8.73 6.94 -0.23
CA GLU A 24 8.60 6.11 0.97
C GLU A 24 8.43 4.64 0.60
N ILE A 25 9.08 3.75 1.37
CA ILE A 25 9.03 2.31 1.12
C ILE A 25 8.27 1.62 2.25
N TRP A 26 7.19 0.94 1.87
CA TRP A 26 6.39 0.14 2.79
C TRP A 26 6.58 -1.36 2.52
N SER A 27 6.83 -2.13 3.59
CA SER A 27 6.79 -3.59 3.55
C SER A 27 5.35 -4.05 3.76
N CYS A 28 4.82 -4.81 2.80
CA CYS A 28 3.48 -5.38 2.86
C CYS A 28 3.59 -6.92 2.86
N PRO A 29 3.62 -7.58 4.03
CA PRO A 29 3.72 -9.04 4.10
C PRO A 29 2.50 -9.75 3.51
N SER A 30 1.32 -9.13 3.58
CA SER A 30 0.07 -9.68 3.04
C SER A 30 -0.88 -8.58 2.55
N TYR A 31 -1.03 -8.49 1.23
CA TYR A 31 -2.02 -7.62 0.58
C TYR A 31 -3.45 -8.02 0.94
N THR A 32 -3.73 -9.32 0.98
CA THR A 32 -5.07 -9.83 1.29
C THR A 32 -5.51 -9.43 2.69
N ARG A 33 -4.60 -9.50 3.69
CA ARG A 33 -4.94 -9.10 5.07
C ARG A 33 -5.20 -7.59 5.17
N LEU A 34 -4.42 -6.76 4.47
CA LEU A 34 -4.67 -5.32 4.39
C LEU A 34 -6.01 -5.01 3.71
N ALA A 35 -6.36 -5.74 2.65
CA ALA A 35 -7.65 -5.55 1.96
C ALA A 35 -8.82 -5.93 2.87
N GLN A 36 -8.72 -7.06 3.58
CA GLN A 36 -9.73 -7.50 4.55
C GLN A 36 -9.91 -6.49 5.69
N ASP A 37 -8.81 -5.98 6.25
CA ASP A 37 -8.84 -4.94 7.29
C ASP A 37 -9.51 -3.66 6.78
N ALA A 38 -9.19 -3.25 5.55
CA ALA A 38 -9.79 -2.07 4.93
C ALA A 38 -11.30 -2.24 4.64
N GLU A 39 -11.72 -3.40 4.13
CA GLU A 39 -13.14 -3.73 3.92
C GLU A 39 -13.90 -3.74 5.25
N LEU A 40 -13.36 -4.38 6.30
CA LEU A 40 -13.97 -4.40 7.63
C LEU A 40 -14.15 -2.98 8.19
N ALA A 41 -13.12 -2.15 8.08
CA ALA A 41 -13.21 -0.76 8.51
C ALA A 41 -14.21 0.06 7.66
N ASP A 42 -14.34 -0.22 6.37
CA ASP A 42 -15.32 0.45 5.49
C ASP A 42 -16.76 0.06 5.85
N MET A 43 -17.00 -1.22 6.17
CA MET A 43 -18.29 -1.70 6.69
C MET A 43 -18.61 -1.05 8.04
N GLN A 44 -17.64 -0.97 8.95
CA GLN A 44 -17.81 -0.33 10.26
C GLN A 44 -17.94 1.19 10.19
N ARG A 45 -17.40 1.84 9.14
CA ARG A 45 -17.54 3.30 8.93
C ARG A 45 -18.97 3.74 8.72
N GLN A 46 -19.88 2.85 8.31
CA GLN A 46 -21.31 3.14 8.31
C GLN A 46 -21.88 3.35 9.73
N ASP A 47 -21.15 2.96 10.78
CA ASP A 47 -21.59 3.00 12.17
C ASP A 47 -20.70 3.90 13.08
N THR A 48 -19.36 3.86 12.95
CA THR A 48 -18.45 4.50 13.96
C THR A 48 -17.09 5.03 13.45
N GLY A 49 -16.89 5.27 12.15
CA GLY A 49 -15.68 5.99 11.70
C GLY A 49 -14.38 5.17 11.71
N GLY A 50 -14.42 3.86 11.43
CA GLY A 50 -13.23 2.98 11.45
C GLY A 50 -12.07 3.40 10.51
N GLU A 51 -10.90 3.65 11.10
CA GLU A 51 -9.61 3.76 10.38
C GLU A 51 -9.00 2.36 10.21
N CYS A 52 -8.60 2.01 8.97
CA CYS A 52 -7.86 0.79 8.70
C CYS A 52 -6.35 1.02 8.74
N HIS A 53 -5.60 -0.05 8.98
CA HIS A 53 -4.14 0.00 9.08
C HIS A 53 -3.48 0.61 7.84
N LEU A 54 -4.02 0.33 6.64
CA LEU A 54 -3.55 0.91 5.38
C LEU A 54 -3.61 2.45 5.39
N LYS A 55 -4.72 3.03 5.89
CA LYS A 55 -4.88 4.48 6.00
C LYS A 55 -3.98 5.07 7.07
N THR A 56 -3.77 4.39 8.20
CA THR A 56 -2.82 4.83 9.22
C THR A 56 -1.39 4.88 8.67
N CYS A 57 -0.99 3.91 7.83
CA CYS A 57 0.32 3.90 7.20
C CYS A 57 0.50 4.99 6.14
N LEU A 58 -0.47 5.14 5.22
CA LEU A 58 -0.35 6.11 4.11
C LEU A 58 -0.74 7.55 4.53
N GLY A 59 -1.43 7.69 5.66
CA GLY A 59 -1.93 8.97 6.16
C GLY A 59 -2.92 9.64 5.20
N ALA A 60 -2.99 10.96 5.30
CA ALA A 60 -3.76 11.81 4.38
C ALA A 60 -2.95 12.24 3.13
N GLY A 61 -1.86 11.51 2.82
CA GLY A 61 -0.98 11.85 1.71
C GLY A 61 -1.64 11.56 0.36
N ASN A 62 -1.60 12.52 -0.56
CA ASN A 62 -2.09 12.37 -1.93
C ASN A 62 -0.98 11.92 -2.90
N ALA A 63 0.06 11.29 -2.36
CA ALA A 63 1.23 10.87 -3.13
C ALA A 63 0.90 9.62 -3.96
N PRO A 64 1.44 9.48 -5.19
CA PRO A 64 1.18 8.32 -6.03
C PRO A 64 1.74 7.04 -5.38
N VAL A 65 0.90 6.02 -5.27
CA VAL A 65 1.26 4.73 -4.68
C VAL A 65 1.55 3.70 -5.76
N VAL A 66 2.73 3.07 -5.68
CA VAL A 66 3.13 1.96 -6.56
C VAL A 66 3.26 0.68 -5.74
N ALA A 67 2.43 -0.32 -6.04
CA ALA A 67 2.50 -1.64 -5.41
C ALA A 67 3.29 -2.61 -6.30
N VAL A 68 4.27 -3.30 -5.70
CA VAL A 68 5.13 -4.27 -6.38
C VAL A 68 5.09 -5.61 -5.65
N THR A 69 4.77 -6.66 -6.39
CA THR A 69 4.58 -8.01 -5.88
C THR A 69 4.97 -9.03 -6.96
N ASP A 70 5.37 -10.22 -6.53
CA ASP A 70 5.69 -11.35 -7.43
C ASP A 70 4.47 -12.22 -7.76
N TYR A 71 3.30 -11.80 -7.28
CA TYR A 71 2.02 -12.42 -7.60
C TYR A 71 1.29 -11.66 -8.70
N SER A 72 0.16 -12.21 -9.16
CA SER A 72 -0.73 -11.52 -10.11
C SER A 72 -1.11 -10.12 -9.62
N HIS A 73 -1.17 -9.16 -10.55
CA HIS A 73 -1.58 -7.78 -10.30
C HIS A 73 -2.95 -7.67 -9.60
N LEU A 74 -3.82 -8.69 -9.75
CA LEU A 74 -5.11 -8.79 -9.08
C LEU A 74 -4.98 -8.74 -7.55
N ILE A 75 -3.88 -9.26 -6.98
CA ILE A 75 -3.67 -9.25 -5.53
C ILE A 75 -3.46 -7.82 -5.02
N ALA A 76 -2.61 -7.04 -5.68
CA ALA A 76 -2.39 -5.64 -5.31
C ALA A 76 -3.61 -4.77 -5.63
N SER A 77 -4.36 -5.11 -6.68
CA SER A 77 -5.55 -4.37 -7.12
C SER A 77 -6.69 -4.37 -6.10
N GLN A 78 -6.72 -5.33 -5.16
CA GLN A 78 -7.68 -5.36 -4.05
C GLN A 78 -7.62 -4.10 -3.18
N LEU A 79 -6.45 -3.45 -3.09
CA LEU A 79 -6.29 -2.23 -2.28
C LEU A 79 -6.75 -0.96 -3.01
N LYS A 80 -6.99 -1.01 -4.33
CA LYS A 80 -7.15 0.19 -5.17
C LYS A 80 -8.24 1.15 -4.67
N ARG A 81 -9.34 0.63 -4.11
CA ARG A 81 -10.45 1.43 -3.56
C ARG A 81 -10.07 2.18 -2.28
N PHE A 82 -9.07 1.70 -1.55
CA PHE A 82 -8.72 2.17 -0.20
C PHE A 82 -7.47 3.04 -0.17
N ILE A 83 -6.75 3.15 -1.29
CA ILE A 83 -5.65 4.09 -1.47
C ILE A 83 -6.24 5.51 -1.58
N PRO A 84 -5.71 6.50 -0.84
CA PRO A 84 -6.17 7.88 -0.92
C PRO A 84 -6.00 8.50 -2.32
#